data_AF-A0A7V4J0L5-F1
#
_entry.id   AF-A0A7V4J0L5-F1
#
_cell.length_a   1.000
_cell.length_b   1.000
_cell.length_c   1.000
_cell.angle_alpha   90.00
_cell.angle_beta   90.00
_cell.angle_gamma   90.00
#
_symmetry.space_group_name_H-M   'P 1'
#
loop_
_entity.id
_entity.type
_entity.pdbx_description
1 polymer ?
#
loop_
_entity_poly.entity_id
_entity_poly.type
_entity_poly.pdbx_seq_one_letter_code
_entity_poly.pdbx_strand_id
1 'polypeptide(L)'
;MLETWNNKLYTTNQEDISLQKSGWKKGEIIVPKSRIYRGTIGACFLYRNHVWKELNGYDEKLHGAEDFDFWIRAVRRFQIGVLPCKEPLYVYRVHSNSISATVNGCFSEMRIQILQREINKNPTDSELKRALFRLRFLILKNNCLLSLKKIAAKIAFWKNK
;
A
#
# COMPACT_ATOMS: atom_id res chain seq x y z
N MET A 1 12.37 -21.38 26.51
CA MET A 1 10.91 -21.11 26.62
C MET A 1 10.55 -20.05 25.62
N LEU A 2 9.97 -20.47 24.50
CA LEU A 2 9.46 -19.62 23.42
C LEU A 2 8.00 -19.27 23.76
N GLU A 3 7.78 -18.15 24.43
CA GLU A 3 6.43 -17.66 24.70
C GLU A 3 6.03 -16.61 23.66
N THR A 4 5.21 -17.08 22.71
CA THR A 4 4.04 -16.40 22.13
C THR A 4 4.21 -14.92 21.80
N TRP A 5 5.03 -14.61 20.80
CA TRP A 5 4.82 -13.41 20.01
C TRP A 5 3.62 -13.67 19.11
N ASN A 6 2.52 -12.96 19.36
CA ASN A 6 1.33 -12.88 18.51
C ASN A 6 1.72 -12.29 17.13
N ASN A 7 2.44 -13.09 16.35
CA ASN A 7 2.93 -12.77 15.03
C ASN A 7 1.75 -12.87 14.07
N LYS A 8 1.04 -11.75 13.90
CA LYS A 8 0.31 -11.52 12.66
C LYS A 8 1.35 -11.30 11.57
N LEU A 9 1.96 -12.40 11.12
CA LEU A 9 2.84 -12.40 9.96
C LEU A 9 1.99 -11.88 8.80
N TYR A 10 2.31 -10.69 8.30
CA TYR A 10 1.83 -10.26 6.99
C TYR A 10 2.62 -11.06 5.94
N THR A 11 2.42 -12.38 5.93
CA THR A 11 2.91 -13.21 4.84
C THR A 11 2.21 -12.77 3.56
N THR A 12 2.95 -12.85 2.47
CA THR A 12 2.51 -12.88 1.07
C THR A 12 1.03 -13.25 0.94
N ASN A 13 0.24 -12.43 0.23
CA ASN A 13 -1.22 -12.56 0.17
C ASN A 13 -1.62 -14.00 -0.21
N GLN A 14 -2.78 -14.49 0.26
CA GLN A 14 -3.27 -15.84 -0.07
C GLN A 14 -3.33 -16.14 -1.59
N GLU A 15 -3.53 -15.11 -2.42
CA GLU A 15 -3.46 -15.18 -3.88
C GLU A 15 -2.05 -15.52 -4.41
N ASP A 16 -1.01 -15.09 -3.71
CA ASP A 16 0.38 -15.35 -4.06
C ASP A 16 0.78 -16.82 -3.74
N ILE A 17 0.00 -17.53 -2.92
CA ILE A 17 0.20 -18.95 -2.53
C ILE A 17 -0.41 -19.91 -3.57
N SER A 18 -1.59 -19.60 -4.13
CA SER A 18 -2.25 -20.47 -5.13
C SER A 18 -1.44 -20.58 -6.42
N LEU A 19 -0.70 -19.53 -6.77
CA LEU A 19 0.20 -19.46 -7.91
C LEU A 19 1.44 -20.37 -7.77
N GLN A 20 1.75 -20.89 -6.57
CA GLN A 20 2.96 -21.68 -6.30
C GLN A 20 2.98 -23.11 -6.83
N LYS A 21 1.84 -23.65 -7.25
CA LYS A 21 1.67 -25.09 -7.51
C LYS A 21 2.03 -25.54 -8.94
N SER A 22 2.29 -24.66 -9.90
CA SER A 22 2.32 -25.02 -11.33
C SER A 22 3.70 -25.24 -11.98
N GLY A 23 4.82 -25.08 -11.27
CA GLY A 23 6.17 -25.20 -11.88
C GLY A 23 6.52 -23.97 -12.74
N TRP A 24 7.78 -23.50 -12.67
CA TRP A 24 8.06 -22.07 -12.92
C TRP A 24 9.03 -21.77 -14.07
N LYS A 25 8.66 -20.76 -14.88
CA LYS A 25 9.58 -19.99 -15.74
C LYS A 25 9.67 -18.53 -15.25
N LYS A 26 10.79 -17.87 -15.54
CA LYS A 26 11.09 -16.50 -15.14
C LYS A 26 10.08 -15.51 -15.74
N GLY A 27 9.27 -14.83 -14.90
CA GLY A 27 8.52 -13.62 -15.30
C GLY A 27 7.00 -13.75 -15.53
N GLU A 28 6.34 -14.85 -15.17
CA GLU A 28 4.94 -15.08 -15.59
C GLU A 28 3.84 -14.39 -14.76
N ILE A 29 4.10 -13.86 -13.56
CA ILE A 29 3.06 -13.18 -12.77
C ILE A 29 3.26 -11.68 -12.80
N ILE A 30 2.58 -11.02 -13.74
CA ILE A 30 2.52 -9.56 -13.83
C ILE A 30 1.57 -9.03 -12.77
N VAL A 31 2.07 -8.12 -11.93
CA VAL A 31 1.25 -7.42 -10.93
C VAL A 31 0.25 -6.53 -11.67
N PRO A 32 -1.07 -6.70 -11.42
CA PRO A 32 -2.06 -5.84 -12.05
C PRO A 32 -1.91 -4.40 -11.56
N LYS A 33 -2.09 -3.42 -12.47
CA LYS A 33 -2.04 -1.99 -12.15
C LYS A 33 -2.92 -1.61 -10.96
N SER A 34 -4.07 -2.27 -10.82
CA SER A 34 -4.99 -2.07 -9.69
C SER A 34 -4.34 -2.33 -8.32
N ARG A 35 -3.41 -3.29 -8.21
CA ARG A 35 -2.64 -3.58 -6.99
C ARG A 35 -1.62 -2.45 -6.73
N ILE A 36 -0.98 -1.93 -7.77
CA ILE A 36 -0.06 -0.79 -7.66
C ILE A 36 -0.78 0.49 -7.22
N TYR A 37 -1.90 0.81 -7.85
CA TYR A 37 -2.68 2.01 -7.55
C TYR A 37 -3.30 2.00 -6.15
N ARG A 38 -3.43 0.82 -5.53
CA ARG A 38 -3.81 0.65 -4.12
C ARG A 38 -2.63 0.74 -3.14
N GLY A 39 -1.40 0.88 -3.62
CA GLY A 39 -0.19 0.97 -2.80
C GLY A 39 0.24 -0.38 -2.21
N THR A 40 0.03 -1.48 -2.94
CA THR A 40 0.23 -2.85 -2.42
C THR A 40 1.39 -3.60 -3.08
N ILE A 41 2.54 -2.91 -3.22
CA ILE A 41 3.80 -3.49 -3.72
C ILE A 41 4.57 -4.30 -2.65
N GLY A 42 4.38 -3.95 -1.36
CA GLY A 42 5.11 -4.55 -0.24
C GLY A 42 6.48 -3.90 0.02
N ALA A 43 7.20 -4.37 1.04
CA ALA A 43 8.52 -3.85 1.42
C ALA A 43 9.70 -4.62 0.79
N CYS A 44 9.41 -5.68 0.03
CA CYS A 44 10.42 -6.57 -0.55
C CYS A 44 10.34 -6.52 -2.07
N PHE A 45 11.07 -5.58 -2.68
CA PHE A 45 11.10 -5.39 -4.12
C PHE A 45 12.54 -5.16 -4.60
N LEU A 46 12.77 -5.49 -5.86
CA LEU A 46 14.01 -5.19 -6.57
C LEU A 46 13.64 -4.65 -7.95
N TYR A 47 14.42 -3.69 -8.44
CA TYR A 47 14.30 -3.17 -9.80
C TYR A 47 15.70 -2.94 -10.38
N ARG A 48 15.79 -2.92 -11.71
CA ARG A 48 17.07 -2.67 -12.40
C ARG A 48 17.42 -1.19 -12.34
N ASN A 49 18.71 -0.84 -12.29
CA ASN A 49 19.18 0.55 -12.27
C ASN A 49 18.57 1.41 -13.39
N HIS A 50 18.34 0.86 -14.60
CA HIS A 50 17.69 1.62 -15.66
C HIS A 50 16.30 2.13 -15.28
N VAL A 51 15.53 1.42 -14.45
CA VAL A 51 14.22 1.86 -13.97
C VAL A 51 14.37 3.15 -13.16
N TRP A 52 15.38 3.22 -12.28
CA TRP A 52 15.68 4.44 -11.51
C TRP A 52 15.98 5.64 -12.41
N LYS A 53 16.89 5.44 -13.37
CA LYS A 53 17.33 6.48 -14.30
C LYS A 53 16.17 7.00 -15.16
N GLU A 54 15.39 6.10 -15.74
CA GLU A 54 14.22 6.42 -16.57
C GLU A 54 13.15 7.19 -15.78
N LEU A 55 12.98 6.84 -14.51
CA LEU A 55 11.99 7.47 -13.64
C LEU A 55 12.49 8.77 -12.98
N ASN A 56 13.78 9.11 -13.11
CA ASN A 56 14.41 10.22 -12.40
C ASN A 56 14.24 10.10 -10.87
N GLY A 57 14.38 8.89 -10.34
CA GLY A 57 14.35 8.63 -8.90
C GLY A 57 13.02 8.91 -8.18
N TYR A 58 13.13 9.15 -6.88
CA TYR A 58 12.03 9.56 -5.99
C TYR A 58 11.79 11.06 -6.06
N ASP A 59 10.53 11.48 -5.89
CA ASP A 59 10.21 12.88 -5.64
C ASP A 59 10.35 13.14 -4.13
N GLU A 60 11.45 13.77 -3.75
CA GLU A 60 11.81 14.07 -2.35
C GLU A 60 10.82 15.02 -1.65
N LYS A 61 9.92 15.66 -2.41
CA LYS A 61 8.86 16.50 -1.83
C LYS A 61 7.71 15.66 -1.25
N LEU A 62 7.59 14.38 -1.62
CA LEU A 62 6.48 13.49 -1.26
C LEU A 62 6.80 12.64 -0.02
N HIS A 63 7.15 13.27 1.10
CA HIS A 63 7.55 12.57 2.33
C HIS A 63 6.51 11.53 2.81
N GLY A 64 6.91 10.25 2.77
CA GLY A 64 6.14 9.04 3.10
C GLY A 64 5.10 8.61 2.06
N ALA A 65 5.14 9.19 0.86
CA ALA A 65 4.43 8.73 -0.33
C ALA A 65 5.35 8.63 -1.55
N GLU A 66 6.67 8.76 -1.38
CA GLU A 66 7.67 8.70 -2.43
C GLU A 66 7.70 7.34 -3.15
N ASP A 67 7.53 6.27 -2.38
CA ASP A 67 7.49 4.91 -2.91
C ASP A 67 6.23 4.70 -3.76
N PHE A 68 5.08 5.15 -3.29
CA PHE A 68 3.81 5.08 -3.98
C PHE A 68 3.85 5.82 -5.33
N ASP A 69 4.38 7.04 -5.32
CA ASP A 69 4.60 7.82 -6.54
C ASP A 69 5.49 7.10 -7.55
N PHE A 70 6.62 6.56 -7.07
CA PHE A 70 7.57 5.82 -7.89
C PHE A 70 6.93 4.61 -8.58
N TRP A 71 6.14 3.82 -7.85
CA TRP A 71 5.52 2.62 -8.41
C TRP A 71 4.41 2.92 -9.42
N ILE A 72 3.64 4.00 -9.21
CA ILE A 72 2.66 4.44 -10.21
C ILE A 72 3.37 4.88 -11.50
N ARG A 73 4.49 5.62 -11.39
CA ARG A 73 5.28 5.98 -12.57
C ARG A 73 5.92 4.75 -13.23
N ALA A 74 6.40 3.79 -12.44
CA ALA A 74 7.02 2.56 -12.93
C ALA A 74 6.04 1.73 -13.77
N VAL A 75 4.83 1.47 -13.28
CA VAL A 75 3.85 0.59 -13.97
C VAL A 75 3.30 1.19 -15.27
N ARG A 76 3.56 2.47 -15.54
CA ARG A 76 3.27 3.12 -16.83
C ARG A 76 4.26 2.71 -17.93
N ARG A 77 5.48 2.33 -17.56
CA ARG A 77 6.61 2.12 -18.48
C ARG A 77 7.15 0.70 -18.44
N PHE A 78 7.01 0.03 -17.30
CA PHE A 78 7.60 -1.27 -17.04
C PHE A 78 6.56 -2.26 -16.55
N GLN A 79 6.77 -3.54 -16.88
CA GLN A 79 6.05 -4.64 -16.26
C GLN A 79 6.66 -4.92 -14.88
N ILE A 80 5.79 -5.14 -13.90
CA ILE A 80 6.18 -5.50 -12.54
C ILE A 80 5.83 -6.96 -12.36
N GLY A 81 6.83 -7.80 -12.06
CA GLY A 81 6.63 -9.22 -11.78
C GLY A 81 6.61 -9.51 -10.28
N VAL A 82 5.89 -10.55 -9.87
CA VAL A 82 6.01 -11.15 -8.53
C VAL A 82 7.06 -12.25 -8.57
N LEU A 83 7.98 -12.26 -7.61
CA LEU A 83 8.86 -13.39 -7.38
C LEU A 83 8.18 -14.35 -6.38
N PRO A 84 7.71 -15.52 -6.82
CA PRO A 84 7.10 -16.50 -5.92
C PRO A 84 8.16 -17.06 -4.98
N CYS A 85 7.92 -16.97 -3.68
CA CYS A 85 8.81 -17.45 -2.64
C CYS A 85 8.03 -18.33 -1.66
N LYS A 86 8.55 -19.52 -1.37
CA LYS A 86 7.95 -20.42 -0.37
C LYS A 86 8.10 -19.88 1.05
N GLU A 87 9.17 -19.14 1.29
CA GLU A 87 9.50 -18.54 2.57
C GLU A 87 9.42 -17.02 2.49
N PRO A 88 9.07 -16.32 3.58
CA PRO A 88 9.06 -14.87 3.62
C PRO A 88 10.49 -14.34 3.45
N LEU A 89 10.73 -13.61 2.35
CA LEU A 89 12.03 -12.97 2.10
C LEU A 89 12.25 -11.69 2.92
N TYR A 90 11.21 -11.22 3.61
CA TYR A 90 11.26 -9.98 4.37
C TYR A 90 10.34 -10.06 5.59
N VAL A 91 10.88 -9.76 6.76
CA VAL A 91 10.12 -9.71 8.03
C VAL A 91 10.06 -8.26 8.50
N TYR A 92 8.85 -7.72 8.58
CA TYR A 92 8.62 -6.34 8.99
C TYR A 92 8.55 -6.24 10.52
N ARG A 93 9.33 -5.33 11.12
CA ARG A 93 9.23 -5.02 12.56
C ARG A 93 8.10 -4.02 12.79
N VAL A 94 7.11 -4.40 13.58
CA VAL A 94 6.01 -3.52 13.99
C VAL A 94 6.22 -3.10 15.43
N HIS A 95 6.17 -1.80 15.71
CA HIS A 95 6.15 -1.24 17.06
C HIS A 95 5.32 0.04 17.10
N SER A 96 4.89 0.47 18.29
CA SER A 96 4.01 1.64 18.51
C SER A 96 4.59 2.94 17.94
N ASN A 97 5.92 3.08 17.96
CA ASN A 97 6.62 4.26 17.43
C ASN A 97 6.94 4.15 15.92
N SER A 98 6.47 3.11 15.23
CA SER A 98 6.69 3.01 13.78
C SER A 98 5.92 4.09 13.03
N ILE A 99 6.46 4.55 11.90
CA ILE A 99 5.81 5.55 11.03
C ILE A 99 4.38 5.10 10.70
N SER A 100 4.16 3.82 10.39
CA SER A 100 2.83 3.29 10.09
C SER A 100 1.86 3.28 11.28
N ALA A 101 2.37 3.26 12.52
CA ALA A 101 1.56 3.31 13.73
C ALA A 101 1.28 4.75 14.21
N THR A 102 2.21 5.67 13.97
CA THR A 102 2.10 7.08 14.41
C THR A 102 1.45 7.97 13.36
N VAL A 103 1.64 7.67 12.07
CA VAL A 103 1.14 8.47 10.95
C VAL A 103 -0.17 7.88 10.42
N ASN A 104 -1.18 7.82 11.28
CA ASN A 104 -2.54 7.41 10.89
C ASN A 104 -3.18 8.49 10.01
N GLY A 105 -2.99 8.39 8.70
CA GLY A 105 -3.77 9.14 7.70
C GLY A 105 -3.04 10.23 6.92
N CYS A 106 -1.87 10.72 7.37
CA CYS A 106 -1.15 11.84 6.70
C CYS A 106 -0.75 11.53 5.25
N PHE A 107 -0.42 10.26 4.93
CA PHE A 107 -0.08 9.87 3.56
C PHE A 107 -1.29 9.87 2.60
N SER A 108 -2.51 9.97 3.13
CA SER A 108 -3.72 9.83 2.31
C SER A 108 -3.93 11.04 1.40
N GLU A 109 -3.59 12.24 1.85
CA GLU A 109 -3.69 13.47 1.05
C GLU A 109 -2.66 13.47 -0.08
N MET A 110 -1.40 13.16 0.20
CA MET A 110 -0.37 13.06 -0.84
C MET A 110 -0.72 11.97 -1.87
N ARG A 111 -1.20 10.81 -1.42
CA ARG A 111 -1.68 9.74 -2.32
C ARG A 111 -2.85 10.20 -3.20
N ILE A 112 -3.78 10.99 -2.66
CA ILE A 112 -4.86 11.61 -3.45
C ILE A 112 -4.28 12.53 -4.53
N GLN A 113 -3.34 13.41 -4.18
CA GLN A 113 -2.71 14.34 -5.12
C GLN A 113 -1.98 13.59 -6.24
N ILE A 114 -1.22 12.55 -5.90
CA ILE A 114 -0.53 11.69 -6.87
C ILE A 114 -1.54 11.03 -7.81
N LEU A 115 -2.60 10.42 -7.28
CA LEU A 115 -3.64 9.79 -8.10
C LEU A 115 -4.35 10.80 -9.02
N GLN A 116 -4.67 11.99 -8.52
CA GLN A 116 -5.27 13.06 -9.33
C GLN A 116 -4.34 13.52 -10.45
N ARG A 117 -3.05 13.73 -10.13
CA ARG A 117 -2.02 14.08 -11.12
C ARG A 117 -1.94 13.03 -12.22
N GLU A 118 -1.99 11.75 -11.86
CA GLU A 118 -1.90 10.65 -12.83
C GLU A 118 -3.18 10.45 -13.63
N ILE A 119 -4.36 10.69 -13.04
CA ILE A 119 -5.64 10.73 -13.77
C ILE A 119 -5.65 11.87 -14.78
N ASN A 120 -5.16 13.06 -14.42
CA ASN A 120 -5.09 14.18 -15.36
C ASN A 120 -4.19 13.87 -16.56
N LYS A 121 -3.10 13.12 -16.36
CA LYS A 121 -2.23 12.65 -17.44
C LYS A 121 -2.85 11.52 -18.27
N ASN A 122 -3.71 10.69 -17.67
CA ASN A 122 -4.39 9.58 -18.36
C ASN A 122 -5.86 9.45 -17.94
N PRO A 123 -6.77 10.30 -18.45
CA PRO A 123 -8.14 10.37 -17.96
C PRO A 123 -8.99 9.12 -18.25
N THR A 124 -8.56 8.26 -19.17
CA THR A 124 -9.29 7.04 -19.56
C THR A 124 -8.99 5.85 -18.64
N ASP A 125 -7.96 5.94 -17.77
CA ASP A 125 -7.60 4.86 -16.85
C ASP A 125 -8.65 4.71 -15.73
N SER A 126 -9.54 3.74 -15.89
CA SER A 126 -10.59 3.43 -14.92
C SER A 126 -10.06 2.88 -13.59
N GLU A 127 -8.89 2.24 -13.58
CA GLU A 127 -8.28 1.68 -12.37
C GLU A 127 -7.73 2.79 -11.47
N LEU A 128 -7.14 3.85 -12.05
CA LEU A 128 -6.75 5.03 -11.28
C LEU A 128 -7.96 5.72 -10.64
N LYS A 129 -9.06 5.88 -11.38
CA LYS A 129 -10.31 6.46 -10.87
C LYS A 129 -10.90 5.62 -9.74
N ARG A 130 -10.92 4.29 -9.89
CA ARG A 130 -11.37 3.35 -8.85
C ARG A 130 -10.49 3.44 -7.60
N ALA A 131 -9.17 3.53 -7.76
CA ALA A 131 -8.24 3.68 -6.64
C ALA A 131 -8.46 4.99 -5.89
N LEU A 132 -8.63 6.11 -6.61
CA LEU A 132 -8.94 7.41 -6.00
C LEU A 132 -10.27 7.40 -5.24
N PHE A 133 -11.32 6.86 -5.86
CA PHE A 133 -12.63 6.72 -5.22
C PHE A 133 -12.53 5.88 -3.94
N ARG A 134 -11.86 4.72 -4.01
CA ARG A 134 -11.65 3.85 -2.85
C ARG A 134 -10.90 4.57 -1.73
N LEU A 135 -9.82 5.28 -2.04
CA LEU A 135 -9.03 6.00 -1.05
C LEU A 135 -9.87 7.08 -0.36
N ARG A 136 -10.60 7.90 -1.12
CA ARG A 136 -11.53 8.90 -0.58
C ARG A 136 -12.60 8.28 0.31
N PHE A 137 -13.20 7.18 -0.13
CA PHE A 137 -14.20 6.45 0.65
C PHE A 137 -13.64 5.93 1.97
N LEU A 138 -12.42 5.37 1.97
CA LEU A 138 -11.77 4.87 3.18
C LEU A 138 -11.48 6.00 4.18
N ILE A 139 -11.02 7.16 3.71
CA ILE A 139 -10.80 8.35 4.55
C ILE A 139 -12.11 8.81 5.19
N LEU A 140 -13.17 8.95 4.40
CA LEU A 140 -14.49 9.35 4.89
C LEU A 140 -15.02 8.36 5.94
N LYS A 141 -14.94 7.06 5.65
CA LYS A 141 -15.36 6.01 6.58
C LYS A 141 -14.60 6.09 7.90
N ASN A 142 -13.27 6.26 7.85
CA ASN A 142 -12.44 6.38 9.05
C ASN A 142 -12.78 7.63 9.87
N ASN A 143 -13.01 8.78 9.21
CA ASN A 143 -13.41 10.01 9.87
C ASN A 143 -14.78 9.88 10.57
N CYS A 144 -15.76 9.25 9.90
CA CYS A 144 -17.06 8.95 10.51
C CYS A 144 -16.92 8.03 11.73
N LEU A 145 -16.12 6.96 11.63
CA LEU A 145 -15.89 6.04 12.75
C LEU A 145 -15.21 6.73 13.95
N LEU A 146 -14.24 7.62 13.71
CA LEU A 146 -13.61 8.41 14.77
C LEU A 146 -14.60 9.34 15.45
N SER A 147 -15.50 9.99 14.69
CA SER A 147 -16.56 10.83 15.24
C SER A 147 -17.51 10.03 16.14
N LEU A 148 -17.98 8.87 15.66
CA LEU A 148 -18.85 7.96 16.43
C LEU A 148 -18.19 7.48 17.72
N LYS A 149 -16.90 7.10 17.68
CA LYS A 149 -16.14 6.69 18.88
C LYS A 149 -16.05 7.81 19.92
N LYS A 150 -15.83 9.06 19.49
CA LYS A 150 -15.80 10.23 20.40
C LYS A 150 -17.16 10.46 21.08
N ILE A 151 -18.26 10.36 20.32
CA ILE A 151 -19.61 10.50 20.87
C ILE A 151 -19.90 9.37 21.88
N ALA A 152 -19.60 8.12 21.53
CA ALA A 152 -19.79 6.98 22.41
C ALA A 152 -19.00 7.11 23.73
N ALA A 153 -17.74 7.55 23.66
CA ALA A 153 -16.91 7.81 24.84
C ALA A 153 -17.51 8.90 25.73
N LYS A 154 -18.05 9.98 25.14
CA LYS A 154 -18.73 11.05 25.88
C LYS A 154 -19.98 10.51 26.59
N ILE A 155 -20.83 9.74 25.91
CA ILE A 155 -22.02 9.12 26.51
C ILE A 155 -21.64 8.19 27.68
N ALA A 156 -20.60 7.36 27.51
CA ALA A 156 -20.13 6.46 28.56
C ALA A 156 -19.63 7.22 29.82
N PHE A 157 -18.91 8.34 29.63
CA PHE A 157 -18.49 9.21 30.73
C PHE A 157 -19.67 9.77 31.52
N TRP A 158 -20.75 10.20 30.85
CA TRP A 158 -21.95 10.72 31.51
C TRP A 158 -22.80 9.63 32.19
N LYS A 159 -22.70 8.36 31.78
CA LYS A 159 -23.41 7.24 32.42
C LYS A 159 -22.72 6.71 33.68
N ASN A 160 -21.43 7.00 33.86
CA ASN A 160 -20.62 6.56 35.00
C ASN A 160 -20.44 7.68 36.06
N LYS A 161 -21.20 8.78 35.94
CA LYS A 161 -21.37 9.84 36.94
C LYS A 161 -22.76 9.74 37.54
#